data_AF-A0A928J9N8-F1
#
_entry.id   AF-A0A928J9N8-F1
#
_cell.length_a   1.000
_cell.length_b   1.000
_cell.length_c   1.000
_cell.angle_alpha   90.00
_cell.angle_beta   90.00
_cell.angle_gamma   90.00
#
_symmetry.space_group_name_H-M   'P 1'
#
loop_
_entity.id
_entity.type
_entity.pdbx_description
1 polymer ?
#
loop_
_entity_poly.entity_id
_entity_poly.type
_entity_poly.pdbx_seq_one_letter_code
_entity_poly.pdbx_strand_id
1 'polypeptide(L)'
;MNNGYNRDGRQMPRGDQPPRPVQRQPQGQPQRQMPGADPRMQNPRGNMQRPAGQSNSRMAQERRQMPPQNTRDPRAAQQRPTGQRPMAQGASSQQRTRALNDTHRKATREQMREDKRRRRKEARRLFLGRLAVYGIMLLVLAAVVIGMFAFVFYRTPDENESTVNFVEKYDGKTGISNEVSGDLAYRNDVLYVNFSSIADGCDMSVIIDSKNAKFVLPDDGDTSDSAGTGHEEYVMFVKDSREIVICGQDFRLSDAAVFSDGDVWVPGNFVSDYMNGITVDEDKAGGNVYITREREDASDEDGDAPLAEVSFKLKATTAPDPTEPPEDAEITGDMPEVRFTTDLSAYEKYMNPKNADEYLVLVNKTNSVDADYVPSDLVNIANTRDDGRATQRMREVAAKALDAMFIEMYAAGYTDVSVTSAYRSYEYQGQLYNNYVANSGQEAADTFSAKPGKSEHQTGLCADLHNLPSASTAFADEEAYEWLSENAWKFGFILRFPEDKTEITGYMYEPWHYRFVGRNAAWKIHSAGMCLEEYLKD
;
A
#
# COMPACT_ATOMS: atom_id res chain seq x y z
N MET A 1 -10.00 9.41 -63.18
CA MET A 1 -9.44 10.21 -64.30
C MET A 1 -8.82 11.44 -63.63
N ASN A 2 -7.54 11.49 -63.26
CA ASN A 2 -6.28 11.10 -63.93
C ASN A 2 -5.85 12.08 -65.03
N ASN A 3 -4.87 12.93 -64.71
CA ASN A 3 -3.64 13.08 -65.48
C ASN A 3 -2.58 13.82 -64.64
N GLY A 4 -1.59 13.07 -64.15
CA GLY A 4 -0.28 13.62 -63.82
C GLY A 4 0.66 13.43 -65.01
N TYR A 5 1.56 14.39 -65.25
CA TYR A 5 2.65 14.29 -66.22
C TYR A 5 3.96 14.70 -65.56
N ASN A 6 5.06 14.05 -65.93
CA ASN A 6 6.40 14.42 -65.49
C ASN A 6 7.25 14.88 -66.71
N ARG A 7 8.33 15.61 -66.43
CA ARG A 7 8.87 16.67 -67.31
C ARG A 7 9.44 16.24 -68.67
N ASP A 8 9.77 14.97 -68.87
CA ASP A 8 10.53 14.47 -70.04
C ASP A 8 9.72 13.62 -71.05
N GLY A 9 8.38 13.66 -71.00
CA GLY A 9 7.53 13.38 -72.17
C GLY A 9 7.57 11.96 -72.77
N ARG A 10 7.91 10.92 -72.01
CA ARG A 10 7.86 9.50 -72.45
C ARG A 10 6.96 8.66 -71.55
N GLN A 11 6.28 7.67 -72.15
CA GLN A 11 5.34 6.79 -71.44
C GLN A 11 6.06 5.75 -70.57
N MET A 12 5.56 5.54 -69.35
CA MET A 12 5.89 4.38 -68.52
C MET A 12 4.97 3.19 -68.88
N PRO A 13 5.48 1.95 -68.95
CA PRO A 13 4.65 0.76 -69.11
C PRO A 13 3.86 0.45 -67.83
N ARG A 14 2.72 -0.24 -67.96
CA ARG A 14 1.93 -0.71 -66.82
C ARG A 14 2.55 -2.00 -66.26
N GLY A 15 2.85 -2.01 -64.95
CA GLY A 15 3.16 -3.23 -64.19
C GLY A 15 1.92 -3.77 -63.48
N ASP A 16 1.90 -5.08 -63.23
CA ASP A 16 0.71 -5.81 -62.75
C ASP A 16 0.38 -5.62 -61.26
N GLN A 17 -0.88 -5.83 -60.90
CA GLN A 17 -1.34 -5.87 -59.51
C GLN A 17 -1.14 -7.28 -58.90
N PRO A 18 -0.57 -7.41 -57.69
CA PRO A 18 -0.63 -8.67 -56.94
C PRO A 18 -2.05 -8.96 -56.41
N PRO A 19 -2.41 -10.23 -56.17
CA PRO A 19 -3.77 -10.62 -55.82
C PRO A 19 -4.17 -10.29 -54.38
N ARG A 20 -5.48 -10.14 -54.15
CA ARG A 20 -6.07 -9.89 -52.82
C ARG A 20 -6.02 -11.14 -51.92
N PRO A 21 -5.74 -11.00 -50.60
CA PRO A 21 -5.94 -12.08 -49.63
C PRO A 21 -7.43 -12.46 -49.48
N VAL A 22 -7.68 -13.72 -49.12
CA VAL A 22 -9.03 -14.29 -48.94
C VAL A 22 -9.55 -14.02 -47.53
N GLN A 23 -10.81 -13.58 -47.41
CA GLN A 23 -11.50 -13.44 -46.12
C GLN A 23 -11.63 -14.79 -45.41
N ARG A 24 -11.23 -14.86 -44.13
CA ARG A 24 -11.63 -15.95 -43.22
C ARG A 24 -12.80 -15.47 -42.36
N GLN A 25 -13.84 -16.29 -42.26
CA GLN A 25 -14.95 -16.05 -41.34
C GLN A 25 -14.51 -16.37 -39.89
N PRO A 26 -14.94 -15.60 -38.88
CA PRO A 26 -14.68 -15.91 -37.48
C PRO A 26 -15.57 -17.07 -37.00
N GLN A 27 -15.01 -17.95 -36.17
CA GLN A 27 -15.80 -18.92 -35.40
C GLN A 27 -16.33 -18.25 -34.12
N GLY A 28 -17.56 -18.56 -33.74
CA GLY A 28 -18.31 -17.77 -32.75
C GLY A 28 -17.93 -18.00 -31.29
N GLN A 29 -18.14 -16.96 -30.47
CA GLN A 29 -18.17 -17.06 -29.01
C GLN A 29 -19.56 -17.55 -28.54
N PRO A 30 -19.64 -18.37 -27.47
CA PRO A 30 -20.91 -18.71 -26.84
C PRO A 30 -21.38 -17.60 -25.89
N GLN A 31 -22.62 -17.16 -26.03
CA GLN A 31 -23.26 -16.22 -25.10
C GLN A 31 -23.40 -16.83 -23.69
N ARG A 32 -23.29 -16.00 -22.65
CA ARG A 32 -23.92 -16.25 -21.35
C ARG A 32 -24.84 -15.09 -21.01
N GLN A 33 -25.97 -15.42 -20.37
CA GLN A 33 -27.11 -14.54 -20.17
C GLN A 33 -27.07 -13.88 -18.79
N MET A 34 -27.46 -12.60 -18.72
CA MET A 34 -27.93 -11.96 -17.50
C MET A 34 -29.33 -12.49 -17.14
N PRO A 35 -29.65 -12.73 -15.86
CA PRO A 35 -31.01 -12.69 -15.34
C PRO A 35 -31.31 -11.35 -14.63
N GLY A 36 -32.46 -10.75 -14.93
CA GLY A 36 -32.95 -9.52 -14.29
C GLY A 36 -33.63 -9.75 -12.92
N ALA A 37 -34.16 -8.67 -12.34
CA ALA A 37 -34.58 -8.63 -10.93
C ALA A 37 -36.10 -8.76 -10.69
N ASP A 38 -36.42 -9.44 -9.56
CA ASP A 38 -37.53 -9.14 -8.62
C ASP A 38 -39.01 -9.22 -9.11
N PRO A 39 -40.04 -9.08 -8.25
CA PRO A 39 -40.28 -9.61 -6.89
C PRO A 39 -41.46 -10.61 -6.84
N ARG A 40 -41.64 -11.32 -5.70
CA ARG A 40 -42.83 -11.19 -4.80
C ARG A 40 -42.96 -12.27 -3.71
N MET A 41 -43.70 -11.87 -2.67
CA MET A 41 -44.01 -12.61 -1.44
C MET A 41 -44.73 -13.95 -1.63
N GLN A 42 -44.39 -14.94 -0.80
CA GLN A 42 -45.37 -15.59 0.08
C GLN A 42 -44.75 -16.40 1.23
N ASN A 43 -45.34 -16.28 2.41
CA ASN A 43 -45.06 -17.06 3.63
C ASN A 43 -46.42 -17.32 4.29
N PRO A 44 -46.71 -18.52 4.82
CA PRO A 44 -46.96 -18.57 6.26
C PRO A 44 -46.65 -19.90 7.00
N ARG A 45 -46.14 -19.75 8.24
CA ARG A 45 -46.38 -20.59 9.46
C ARG A 45 -45.76 -22.00 9.53
N GLY A 46 -45.16 -22.32 10.70
CA GLY A 46 -44.55 -23.64 10.94
C GLY A 46 -44.09 -23.99 12.39
N ASN A 47 -44.70 -23.42 13.43
CA ASN A 47 -44.58 -23.77 14.87
C ASN A 47 -43.21 -23.84 15.60
N MET A 48 -43.21 -23.20 16.78
CA MET A 48 -42.32 -23.43 17.92
C MET A 48 -42.36 -24.90 18.42
N GLN A 49 -41.24 -25.41 18.97
CA GLN A 49 -41.09 -25.64 20.43
C GLN A 49 -39.76 -26.36 20.84
N ARG A 50 -39.22 -25.88 21.97
CA ARG A 50 -38.37 -26.60 22.96
C ARG A 50 -39.24 -26.74 24.25
N PRO A 51 -38.90 -27.51 25.32
CA PRO A 51 -37.55 -27.96 25.73
C PRO A 51 -37.42 -29.38 26.38
N ALA A 52 -36.19 -29.73 26.78
CA ALA A 52 -35.75 -30.52 27.96
C ALA A 52 -36.29 -31.95 28.26
N GLY A 53 -35.47 -32.78 28.95
CA GLY A 53 -35.97 -33.91 29.76
C GLY A 53 -35.15 -35.21 29.78
N GLN A 54 -34.35 -35.39 30.84
CA GLN A 54 -33.50 -36.55 31.21
C GLN A 54 -34.05 -38.00 31.06
N SER A 55 -33.11 -38.97 30.96
CA SER A 55 -32.99 -40.24 31.75
C SER A 55 -33.03 -41.62 31.04
N ASN A 56 -32.04 -42.47 31.40
CA ASN A 56 -31.99 -43.96 31.55
C ASN A 56 -32.88 -44.88 30.65
N SER A 57 -32.35 -45.89 29.93
CA SER A 57 -31.75 -47.13 30.52
C SER A 57 -31.52 -48.27 29.48
N ARG A 58 -30.65 -49.27 29.81
CA ARG A 58 -30.57 -50.69 29.31
C ARG A 58 -30.38 -50.92 27.79
N MET A 59 -29.55 -51.84 27.25
CA MET A 59 -29.03 -53.18 27.66
C MET A 59 -27.54 -53.35 27.22
N ALA A 60 -26.64 -54.06 27.92
CA ALA A 60 -26.32 -55.51 27.88
C ALA A 60 -26.12 -56.07 26.45
N GLN A 61 -24.97 -56.66 26.06
CA GLN A 61 -24.32 -57.92 26.49
C GLN A 61 -22.86 -58.01 25.89
N GLU A 62 -21.90 -58.94 26.16
CA GLU A 62 -21.81 -60.20 26.94
C GLU A 62 -20.33 -60.63 27.22
N ARG A 63 -20.07 -61.39 28.33
CA ARG A 63 -18.97 -62.39 28.60
C ARG A 63 -17.46 -61.95 28.49
N ARG A 64 -16.44 -62.54 29.16
CA ARG A 64 -16.22 -63.66 30.13
C ARG A 64 -15.27 -63.12 31.25
N GLN A 65 -15.48 -63.23 32.57
CA GLN A 65 -15.51 -64.39 33.48
C GLN A 65 -14.15 -65.13 33.76
N MET A 66 -13.56 -64.87 34.94
CA MET A 66 -12.86 -65.87 35.80
C MET A 66 -13.91 -66.59 36.69
N PRO A 67 -13.65 -67.72 37.38
CA PRO A 67 -12.92 -67.78 38.69
C PRO A 67 -12.22 -69.18 38.88
N PRO A 68 -12.00 -69.81 40.07
CA PRO A 68 -12.06 -69.36 41.49
C PRO A 68 -10.86 -69.78 42.39
N GLN A 69 -10.95 -69.48 43.68
CA GLN A 69 -10.16 -70.07 44.79
C GLN A 69 -11.00 -71.11 45.58
N ASN A 70 -10.36 -72.03 46.34
CA ASN A 70 -10.34 -72.05 47.83
C ASN A 70 -10.24 -73.46 48.50
N THR A 71 -9.55 -73.51 49.65
CA THR A 71 -9.44 -74.51 50.77
C THR A 71 -10.07 -75.92 50.72
N ARG A 72 -9.34 -76.92 51.30
CA ARG A 72 -9.77 -77.73 52.48
C ARG A 72 -8.66 -78.60 53.13
N ASP A 73 -8.85 -78.90 54.43
CA ASP A 73 -8.12 -79.85 55.31
C ASP A 73 -8.82 -81.26 55.24
N PRO A 74 -8.47 -82.41 55.93
CA PRO A 74 -7.92 -82.56 57.29
C PRO A 74 -6.96 -83.78 57.58
N ARG A 75 -6.78 -84.09 58.88
CA ARG A 75 -6.08 -85.25 59.51
C ARG A 75 -6.91 -86.56 59.43
N ALA A 76 -6.56 -87.78 59.93
CA ALA A 76 -5.52 -88.28 60.87
C ALA A 76 -5.32 -89.83 60.79
N ALA A 77 -4.29 -90.38 61.50
CA ALA A 77 -4.09 -91.81 61.88
C ALA A 77 -3.78 -92.82 60.72
N GLN A 78 -3.15 -94.01 60.85
CA GLN A 78 -2.41 -94.79 61.89
C GLN A 78 -1.60 -95.93 61.16
N GLN A 79 -0.79 -96.87 61.70
CA GLN A 79 -0.33 -97.24 63.07
C GLN A 79 1.17 -97.73 63.07
N ARG A 80 1.47 -99.05 63.18
CA ARG A 80 2.82 -99.72 63.21
C ARG A 80 2.74 -101.19 62.70
N PRO A 81 3.87 -101.86 62.43
CA PRO A 81 4.42 -102.82 63.42
C PRO A 81 5.97 -102.79 63.57
N THR A 82 6.55 -103.78 64.27
CA THR A 82 7.95 -103.85 64.75
C THR A 82 8.85 -104.84 63.99
N GLY A 83 10.18 -104.64 63.97
CA GLY A 83 11.12 -105.69 63.52
C GLY A 83 12.59 -105.32 63.26
N GLN A 84 13.45 -105.42 64.29
CA GLN A 84 14.91 -105.75 64.29
C GLN A 84 15.95 -105.05 63.35
N ARG A 85 17.25 -105.24 63.67
CA ARG A 85 18.44 -104.72 62.96
C ARG A 85 19.02 -105.76 61.99
N PRO A 86 19.87 -105.34 61.04
CA PRO A 86 21.25 -105.88 61.04
C PRO A 86 22.34 -104.78 61.10
N MET A 87 23.61 -105.19 60.94
CA MET A 87 24.81 -104.44 61.36
C MET A 87 25.65 -103.83 60.22
N ALA A 88 26.57 -102.95 60.63
CA ALA A 88 27.53 -102.15 59.88
C ALA A 88 28.39 -102.84 58.79
N GLN A 89 28.88 -102.03 57.84
CA GLN A 89 30.29 -101.92 57.42
C GLN A 89 30.52 -100.70 56.48
N GLY A 90 31.78 -100.32 56.20
CA GLY A 90 32.12 -99.44 55.05
C GLY A 90 32.44 -97.95 55.30
N ALA A 91 32.94 -97.56 56.48
CA ALA A 91 33.26 -96.16 56.80
C ALA A 91 34.56 -95.62 56.15
N SER A 92 34.58 -95.44 54.81
CA SER A 92 35.68 -94.75 54.10
C SER A 92 35.24 -93.99 52.84
N SER A 93 34.33 -94.56 52.03
CA SER A 93 33.83 -93.94 50.79
C SER A 93 32.99 -92.68 51.03
N GLN A 94 32.20 -92.66 52.11
CA GLN A 94 31.31 -91.53 52.45
C GLN A 94 32.05 -90.27 52.91
N GLN A 95 33.26 -90.39 53.47
CA GLN A 95 34.01 -89.21 53.95
C GLN A 95 34.66 -88.44 52.80
N ARG A 96 35.28 -89.12 51.83
CA ARG A 96 35.85 -88.46 50.64
C ARG A 96 34.79 -87.77 49.78
N THR A 97 33.63 -88.39 49.59
CA THR A 97 32.51 -87.78 48.84
C THR A 97 31.88 -86.59 49.57
N ARG A 98 31.73 -86.63 50.91
CA ARG A 98 31.29 -85.47 51.70
C ARG A 98 32.28 -84.30 51.61
N ALA A 99 33.59 -84.56 51.75
CA ALA A 99 34.62 -83.53 51.66
C ALA A 99 34.61 -82.81 50.29
N LEU A 100 34.59 -83.58 49.19
CA LEU A 100 34.51 -83.05 47.83
C LEU A 100 33.25 -82.18 47.61
N ASN A 101 32.09 -82.68 48.04
CA ASN A 101 30.82 -81.96 47.91
C ASN A 101 30.80 -80.65 48.73
N ASP A 102 31.43 -80.59 49.90
CA ASP A 102 31.51 -79.36 50.69
C ASP A 102 32.55 -78.36 50.14
N THR A 103 33.66 -78.81 49.55
CA THR A 103 34.52 -77.90 48.75
C THR A 103 33.78 -77.34 47.54
N HIS A 104 33.04 -78.17 46.80
CA HIS A 104 32.29 -77.71 45.64
C HIS A 104 31.18 -76.73 46.05
N ARG A 105 30.45 -77.01 47.14
CA ARG A 105 29.45 -76.11 47.73
C ARG A 105 30.04 -74.79 48.21
N LYS A 106 31.26 -74.78 48.76
CA LYS A 106 31.98 -73.55 49.11
C LYS A 106 32.32 -72.74 47.85
N ALA A 107 32.95 -73.35 46.85
CA ALA A 107 33.30 -72.69 45.59
C ALA A 107 32.07 -72.09 44.88
N THR A 108 30.96 -72.82 44.77
CA THR A 108 29.73 -72.31 44.14
C THR A 108 29.06 -71.20 44.97
N ARG A 109 29.19 -71.21 46.30
CA ARG A 109 28.76 -70.09 47.18
C ARG A 109 29.66 -68.87 47.04
N GLU A 110 30.95 -69.07 46.78
CA GLU A 110 31.94 -68.01 46.53
C GLU A 110 31.65 -67.33 45.18
N GLN A 111 31.55 -68.11 44.10
CA GLN A 111 31.15 -67.62 42.77
C GLN A 111 29.80 -66.89 42.82
N MET A 112 28.79 -67.40 43.54
CA MET A 112 27.52 -66.67 43.74
C MET A 112 27.67 -65.36 44.52
N ARG A 113 28.66 -65.22 45.40
CA ARG A 113 28.95 -63.96 46.10
C ARG A 113 29.67 -62.98 45.19
N GLU A 114 30.59 -63.45 44.37
CA GLU A 114 31.31 -62.63 43.39
C GLU A 114 30.40 -62.15 42.27
N ASP A 115 29.56 -63.03 41.70
CA ASP A 115 28.59 -62.64 40.69
C ASP A 115 27.53 -61.68 41.25
N LYS A 116 27.06 -61.88 42.50
CA LYS A 116 26.23 -60.88 43.19
C LYS A 116 26.96 -59.55 43.44
N ARG A 117 28.28 -59.55 43.69
CA ARG A 117 29.09 -58.32 43.78
C ARG A 117 29.25 -57.65 42.42
N ARG A 118 29.45 -58.42 41.35
CA ARG A 118 29.58 -57.97 39.96
C ARG A 118 28.28 -57.32 39.47
N ARG A 119 27.16 -58.05 39.54
CA ARG A 119 25.82 -57.51 39.21
C ARG A 119 25.47 -56.27 40.02
N ARG A 120 25.89 -56.17 41.30
CA ARG A 120 25.73 -54.94 42.11
C ARG A 120 26.61 -53.77 41.64
N LYS A 121 27.83 -54.02 41.13
CA LYS A 121 28.66 -52.98 40.51
C LYS A 121 28.08 -52.52 39.17
N GLU A 122 27.63 -53.45 38.34
CA GLU A 122 27.03 -53.19 37.02
C GLU A 122 25.68 -52.45 37.16
N ALA A 123 24.80 -52.88 38.07
CA ALA A 123 23.57 -52.16 38.39
C ALA A 123 23.82 -50.76 38.95
N ARG A 124 24.87 -50.57 39.77
CA ARG A 124 25.29 -49.23 40.23
C ARG A 124 25.81 -48.36 39.09
N ARG A 125 26.61 -48.89 38.15
CA ARG A 125 27.03 -48.17 36.95
C ARG A 125 25.85 -47.76 36.07
N LEU A 126 24.88 -48.65 35.85
CA LEU A 126 23.66 -48.35 35.10
C LEU A 126 22.78 -47.30 35.80
N PHE A 127 22.67 -47.36 37.13
CA PHE A 127 21.95 -46.37 37.93
C PHE A 127 22.62 -44.98 37.87
N LEU A 128 23.95 -44.91 38.09
CA LEU A 128 24.73 -43.68 37.98
C LEU A 128 24.72 -43.10 36.57
N GLY A 129 24.80 -43.95 35.53
CA GLY A 129 24.69 -43.52 34.14
C GLY A 129 23.32 -42.92 33.82
N ARG A 130 22.22 -43.55 34.28
CA ARG A 130 20.87 -42.97 34.16
C ARG A 130 20.74 -41.66 34.94
N LEU A 131 21.28 -41.59 36.16
CA LEU A 131 21.26 -40.36 36.97
C LEU A 131 22.01 -39.21 36.28
N ALA A 132 23.14 -39.50 35.63
CA ALA A 132 23.88 -38.52 34.83
C ALA A 132 23.09 -38.06 33.60
N VAL A 133 22.41 -38.96 32.88
CA VAL A 133 21.52 -38.59 31.75
C VAL A 133 20.35 -37.73 32.22
N TYR A 134 19.70 -38.05 33.33
CA TYR A 134 18.64 -37.20 33.90
C TYR A 134 19.18 -35.84 34.36
N GLY A 135 20.38 -35.78 34.93
CA GLY A 135 21.05 -34.52 35.26
C GLY A 135 21.34 -33.66 34.04
N ILE A 136 21.83 -34.25 32.95
CA ILE A 136 22.06 -33.56 31.67
C ILE A 136 20.73 -33.07 31.07
N MET A 137 19.68 -33.90 31.05
CA MET A 137 18.36 -33.47 30.56
C MET A 137 17.76 -32.35 31.42
N LEU A 138 17.97 -32.36 32.74
CA LEU A 138 17.51 -31.30 33.63
C LEU A 138 18.31 -30.00 33.47
N LEU A 139 19.62 -30.09 33.18
CA LEU A 139 20.44 -28.93 32.81
C LEU A 139 20.04 -28.36 31.43
N VAL A 140 19.72 -29.20 30.45
CA VAL A 140 19.21 -28.76 29.14
C VAL A 140 17.82 -28.13 29.31
N LEU A 141 16.93 -28.71 30.11
CA LEU A 141 15.62 -28.13 30.42
C LEU A 141 15.77 -26.78 31.14
N ALA A 142 16.68 -26.67 32.11
CA ALA A 142 16.99 -25.42 32.78
C ALA A 142 17.57 -24.38 31.79
N ALA A 143 18.45 -24.78 30.87
CA ALA A 143 18.96 -23.89 29.83
C ALA A 143 17.88 -23.44 28.83
N VAL A 144 16.91 -24.30 28.51
CA VAL A 144 15.73 -23.91 27.69
C VAL A 144 14.79 -23.00 28.48
N VAL A 145 14.56 -23.23 29.77
CA VAL A 145 13.74 -22.35 30.62
C VAL A 145 14.42 -20.99 30.82
N ILE A 146 15.74 -20.96 31.08
CA ILE A 146 16.54 -19.72 31.16
C ILE A 146 16.59 -19.05 29.78
N GLY A 147 16.68 -19.81 28.69
CA GLY A 147 16.62 -19.30 27.32
C GLY A 147 15.25 -18.71 26.98
N MET A 148 14.15 -19.29 27.45
CA MET A 148 12.80 -18.72 27.34
C MET A 148 12.62 -17.51 28.25
N PHE A 149 13.16 -17.53 29.47
CA PHE A 149 13.14 -16.37 30.36
C PHE A 149 13.94 -15.21 29.74
N ALA A 150 15.12 -15.46 29.19
CA ALA A 150 15.89 -14.48 28.44
C ALA A 150 15.13 -14.03 27.17
N PHE A 151 14.49 -14.94 26.42
CA PHE A 151 13.68 -14.58 25.26
C PHE A 151 12.40 -13.81 25.62
N VAL A 152 11.94 -13.85 26.87
CA VAL A 152 10.86 -12.99 27.36
C VAL A 152 11.42 -11.66 27.87
N PHE A 153 12.46 -11.66 28.71
CA PHE A 153 13.02 -10.46 29.35
C PHE A 153 13.97 -9.63 28.45
N TYR A 154 14.47 -10.17 27.34
CA TYR A 154 15.13 -9.43 26.26
C TYR A 154 14.22 -9.26 25.02
N ARG A 155 12.92 -9.58 25.13
CA ARG A 155 11.90 -9.28 24.12
C ARG A 155 10.68 -8.55 24.69
N THR A 156 10.65 -8.28 25.98
CA THR A 156 10.33 -6.94 26.47
C THR A 156 11.53 -6.04 26.14
N PRO A 157 11.38 -5.05 25.24
CA PRO A 157 12.02 -3.76 25.46
C PRO A 157 11.58 -3.21 26.82
N ASP A 158 12.23 -2.16 27.32
CA ASP A 158 11.58 -1.37 28.37
C ASP A 158 10.30 -0.77 27.77
N GLU A 159 9.13 -1.21 28.26
CA GLU A 159 7.83 -0.59 28.00
C GLU A 159 7.73 0.74 28.79
N ASN A 160 8.67 1.65 28.50
CA ASN A 160 8.31 3.04 28.32
C ASN A 160 7.45 3.05 27.06
N GLU A 161 6.14 2.87 27.22
CA GLU A 161 5.16 3.19 26.17
C GLU A 161 5.46 4.63 25.73
N SER A 162 5.89 4.80 24.48
CA SER A 162 6.52 6.04 24.04
C SER A 162 5.47 7.11 23.80
N THR A 163 5.03 7.77 24.86
CA THR A 163 3.98 8.77 24.80
C THR A 163 4.44 10.01 24.04
N VAL A 164 3.49 10.59 23.32
CA VAL A 164 3.61 11.84 22.56
C VAL A 164 2.69 12.85 23.23
N ASN A 165 3.22 14.02 23.56
CA ASN A 165 2.46 15.05 24.27
C ASN A 165 1.79 15.96 23.24
N PHE A 166 0.47 15.84 23.08
CA PHE A 166 -0.30 16.80 22.30
C PHE A 166 -0.60 18.01 23.17
N VAL A 167 -0.28 19.21 22.68
CA VAL A 167 -0.43 20.48 23.41
C VAL A 167 -1.28 21.42 22.58
N GLU A 168 -2.57 21.43 22.89
CA GLU A 168 -3.61 22.13 22.15
C GLU A 168 -3.82 23.54 22.72
N LYS A 169 -3.54 24.57 21.90
CA LYS A 169 -3.58 25.99 22.27
C LYS A 169 -4.70 26.70 21.52
N TYR A 170 -5.79 26.95 22.24
CA TYR A 170 -6.89 27.82 21.83
C TYR A 170 -6.93 29.05 22.77
N ASP A 171 -7.46 30.18 22.29
CA ASP A 171 -7.68 31.41 23.09
C ASP A 171 -6.39 31.98 23.78
N GLY A 172 -5.21 31.67 23.23
CA GLY A 172 -3.91 32.14 23.74
C GLY A 172 -3.56 31.71 25.18
N LYS A 173 -4.35 30.83 25.80
CA LYS A 173 -4.20 30.40 27.20
C LYS A 173 -3.37 29.11 27.28
N THR A 174 -2.98 28.72 28.50
CA THR A 174 -2.18 27.51 28.74
C THR A 174 -2.86 26.29 28.14
N GLY A 175 -2.23 25.69 27.14
CA GLY A 175 -2.85 24.65 26.32
C GLY A 175 -3.18 23.36 27.08
N ILE A 176 -4.17 22.63 26.59
CA ILE A 176 -4.54 21.31 27.11
C ILE A 176 -3.44 20.33 26.68
N SER A 177 -2.79 19.68 27.65
CA SER A 177 -1.72 18.71 27.42
C SER A 177 -2.24 17.28 27.59
N ASN A 178 -2.34 16.54 26.50
CA ASN A 178 -2.81 15.15 26.45
C ASN A 178 -1.64 14.21 26.10
N GLU A 179 -1.35 13.22 26.97
CA GLU A 179 -0.40 12.15 26.65
C GLU A 179 -1.08 11.07 25.80
N VAL A 180 -0.54 10.78 24.62
CA VAL A 180 -1.08 9.82 23.66
C VAL A 180 -0.05 8.71 23.41
N SER A 181 -0.49 7.45 23.35
CA SER A 181 0.40 6.31 23.07
C SER A 181 1.04 6.44 21.69
N GLY A 182 2.35 6.14 21.58
CA GLY A 182 3.13 6.29 20.35
C GLY A 182 2.56 5.51 19.15
N ASP A 183 1.99 4.32 19.39
CA ASP A 183 1.36 3.48 18.35
C ASP A 183 0.05 4.08 17.79
N LEU A 184 -0.56 5.05 18.49
CA LEU A 184 -1.73 5.81 18.04
C LEU A 184 -1.33 7.16 17.44
N ALA A 185 -0.33 7.82 18.02
CA ALA A 185 0.22 9.09 17.55
C ALA A 185 1.07 8.97 16.28
N TYR A 186 1.72 7.82 16.05
CA TYR A 186 2.52 7.55 14.85
C TYR A 186 2.20 6.17 14.27
N ARG A 187 1.86 6.16 12.97
CA ARG A 187 1.55 4.94 12.22
C ARG A 187 2.29 4.98 10.89
N ASN A 188 3.12 3.99 10.60
CA ASN A 188 3.94 3.94 9.37
C ASN A 188 4.78 5.23 9.16
N ASP A 189 5.35 5.77 10.25
CA ASP A 189 6.05 7.06 10.32
C ASP A 189 5.21 8.32 9.99
N VAL A 190 3.89 8.18 9.82
CA VAL A 190 2.92 9.28 9.69
C VAL A 190 2.42 9.71 11.07
N LEU A 191 2.51 11.00 11.39
CA LEU A 191 1.90 11.63 12.57
C LEU A 191 0.36 11.63 12.44
N TYR A 192 -0.33 11.24 13.50
CA TYR A 192 -1.79 11.29 13.63
C TYR A 192 -2.22 12.28 14.72
N VAL A 193 -3.22 13.11 14.43
CA VAL A 193 -3.83 14.08 15.36
C VAL A 193 -5.27 13.68 15.71
N ASN A 194 -5.74 14.02 16.91
CA ASN A 194 -7.13 13.80 17.31
C ASN A 194 -8.03 14.91 16.74
N PHE A 195 -8.74 14.61 15.65
CA PHE A 195 -9.63 15.57 15.01
C PHE A 195 -10.85 15.90 15.87
N SER A 196 -11.32 14.99 16.73
CA SER A 196 -12.41 15.30 17.67
C SER A 196 -12.03 16.43 18.64
N SER A 197 -10.78 16.45 19.13
CA SER A 197 -10.29 17.50 20.04
C SER A 197 -10.14 18.83 19.32
N ILE A 198 -9.66 18.81 18.07
CA ILE A 198 -9.61 20.00 17.20
C ILE A 198 -11.02 20.55 16.96
N ALA A 199 -11.99 19.67 16.68
CA ALA A 199 -13.37 20.06 16.45
C ALA A 199 -14.03 20.72 17.68
N ASP A 200 -13.79 20.20 18.89
CA ASP A 200 -14.24 20.81 20.16
C ASP A 200 -13.59 22.19 20.37
N GLY A 201 -12.28 22.32 20.12
CA GLY A 201 -11.55 23.59 20.14
C GLY A 201 -11.91 24.60 19.03
N CYS A 202 -12.76 24.20 18.08
CA CYS A 202 -13.27 25.01 16.98
C CYS A 202 -14.80 25.20 17.04
N ASP A 203 -15.46 24.84 18.15
CA ASP A 203 -16.92 24.89 18.34
C ASP A 203 -17.72 24.15 17.23
N MET A 204 -17.12 23.14 16.58
CA MET A 204 -17.76 22.37 15.51
C MET A 204 -18.87 21.46 16.06
N SER A 205 -20.01 21.41 15.37
CA SER A 205 -21.04 20.40 15.65
C SER A 205 -20.71 19.07 14.99
N VAL A 206 -20.90 17.96 15.71
CA VAL A 206 -20.44 16.62 15.29
C VAL A 206 -21.57 15.59 15.19
N ILE A 207 -21.57 14.81 14.11
CA ILE A 207 -22.54 13.76 13.81
C ILE A 207 -21.79 12.47 13.46
N ILE A 208 -21.74 11.53 14.41
CA ILE A 208 -21.04 10.24 14.26
C ILE A 208 -22.03 9.08 14.13
N ASP A 209 -21.80 8.19 13.18
CA ASP A 209 -22.43 6.86 13.09
C ASP A 209 -21.38 5.73 13.11
N SER A 210 -21.83 4.48 12.95
CA SER A 210 -20.98 3.28 12.86
C SER A 210 -19.85 3.30 11.82
N LYS A 211 -19.87 4.23 10.86
CA LYS A 211 -18.97 4.33 9.72
C LYS A 211 -18.50 5.74 9.40
N ASN A 212 -19.30 6.76 9.67
CA ASN A 212 -19.02 8.13 9.23
C ASN A 212 -18.97 9.07 10.43
N ALA A 213 -18.17 10.13 10.35
CA ALA A 213 -18.17 11.24 11.29
C ALA A 213 -18.15 12.56 10.51
N LYS A 214 -19.28 13.28 10.50
CA LYS A 214 -19.41 14.63 9.93
C LYS A 214 -19.15 15.65 11.03
N PHE A 215 -18.22 16.56 10.80
CA PHE A 215 -17.92 17.73 11.63
C PHE A 215 -18.28 18.97 10.83
N VAL A 216 -19.12 19.84 11.40
CA VAL A 216 -19.68 21.03 10.75
C VAL A 216 -19.27 22.27 11.53
N LEU A 217 -18.68 23.25 10.85
CA LEU A 217 -18.30 24.52 11.45
C LEU A 217 -19.53 25.36 11.85
N PRO A 218 -19.40 26.28 12.83
CA PRO A 218 -20.49 27.16 13.23
C PRO A 218 -20.77 28.21 12.14
N ASP A 219 -22.05 28.35 11.78
CA ASP A 219 -22.56 29.42 10.91
C ASP A 219 -22.45 30.78 11.62
N ASP A 220 -21.58 31.65 11.12
CA ASP A 220 -21.30 32.99 11.66
C ASP A 220 -22.29 34.06 11.14
N GLY A 221 -22.95 33.78 10.01
CA GLY A 221 -23.93 34.61 9.35
C GLY A 221 -23.41 35.55 8.25
N ASP A 222 -22.10 35.64 7.98
CA ASP A 222 -21.57 36.46 6.86
C ASP A 222 -21.25 35.60 5.63
N THR A 223 -22.33 35.21 4.94
CA THR A 223 -22.30 34.35 3.74
C THR A 223 -21.84 35.08 2.47
N SER A 224 -20.83 35.94 2.59
CA SER A 224 -20.25 36.71 1.48
C SER A 224 -19.17 35.94 0.72
N ASP A 225 -18.21 35.33 1.42
CA ASP A 225 -17.07 34.63 0.79
C ASP A 225 -17.19 33.09 0.78
N SER A 226 -18.23 32.52 1.40
CA SER A 226 -18.47 31.06 1.48
C SER A 226 -19.04 30.45 0.19
N ALA A 227 -18.17 30.34 -0.83
CA ALA A 227 -18.32 29.50 -2.02
C ALA A 227 -19.72 29.56 -2.71
N GLY A 228 -20.25 30.77 -2.87
CA GLY A 228 -21.33 31.12 -3.80
C GLY A 228 -22.70 30.43 -3.60
N THR A 229 -22.92 29.68 -2.52
CA THR A 229 -24.07 28.77 -2.42
C THR A 229 -24.84 28.80 -1.09
N GLY A 230 -24.24 29.22 0.03
CA GLY A 230 -24.93 29.26 1.33
C GLY A 230 -25.23 27.87 1.92
N HIS A 231 -24.25 26.96 1.84
CA HIS A 231 -24.31 25.61 2.39
C HIS A 231 -23.49 25.49 3.69
N GLU A 232 -23.87 24.56 4.56
CA GLU A 232 -23.09 24.16 5.74
C GLU A 232 -21.63 23.86 5.36
N GLU A 233 -20.66 24.46 6.05
CA GLU A 233 -19.24 24.12 5.89
C GLU A 233 -18.87 22.90 6.75
N TYR A 234 -18.29 21.85 6.16
CA TYR A 234 -18.06 20.59 6.88
C TYR A 234 -16.94 19.72 6.30
N VAL A 235 -16.43 18.82 7.14
CA VAL A 235 -15.70 17.61 6.73
C VAL A 235 -16.43 16.35 7.20
N MET A 236 -16.41 15.30 6.39
CA MET A 236 -16.93 13.97 6.74
C MET A 236 -15.85 12.91 6.54
N PHE A 237 -15.41 12.30 7.64
CA PHE A 237 -14.48 11.18 7.62
C PHE A 237 -15.23 9.86 7.52
N VAL A 238 -14.69 8.92 6.75
CA VAL A 238 -15.16 7.53 6.70
C VAL A 238 -14.17 6.65 7.48
N LYS A 239 -14.69 5.80 8.38
CA LYS A 239 -13.90 4.94 9.26
C LYS A 239 -13.04 3.96 8.44
N ASP A 240 -11.77 3.87 8.82
CA ASP A 240 -10.76 2.99 8.24
C ASP A 240 -10.58 3.21 6.72
N SER A 241 -10.84 4.44 6.26
CA SER A 241 -10.81 4.89 4.86
C SER A 241 -9.89 6.11 4.68
N ARG A 242 -9.30 6.25 3.49
CA ARG A 242 -8.62 7.48 3.06
C ARG A 242 -9.57 8.48 2.39
N GLU A 243 -10.67 8.00 1.83
CA GLU A 243 -11.71 8.88 1.26
C GLU A 243 -12.45 9.62 2.38
N ILE A 244 -12.56 10.94 2.19
CA ILE A 244 -13.29 11.90 3.03
C ILE A 244 -14.11 12.82 2.11
N VAL A 245 -15.04 13.59 2.67
CA VAL A 245 -15.79 14.61 1.92
C VAL A 245 -15.64 15.95 2.62
N ILE A 246 -15.18 16.99 1.93
CA ILE A 246 -15.16 18.38 2.44
C ILE A 246 -16.17 19.19 1.64
N CYS A 247 -17.16 19.78 2.32
CA CYS A 247 -18.23 20.61 1.76
C CYS A 247 -19.01 20.00 0.56
N GLY A 248 -18.96 18.68 0.39
CA GLY A 248 -19.61 17.95 -0.71
C GLY A 248 -18.69 17.57 -1.87
N GLN A 249 -17.41 17.91 -1.81
CA GLN A 249 -16.36 17.42 -2.71
C GLN A 249 -15.60 16.25 -2.06
N ASP A 250 -15.29 15.21 -2.85
CA ASP A 250 -14.51 14.06 -2.39
C ASP A 250 -13.02 14.42 -2.33
N PHE A 251 -12.36 14.12 -1.21
CA PHE A 251 -10.91 14.30 -1.01
C PHE A 251 -10.28 13.05 -0.39
N ARG A 252 -8.96 12.94 -0.48
CA ARG A 252 -8.22 11.74 -0.04
C ARG A 252 -7.09 12.10 0.92
N LEU A 253 -7.09 11.46 2.09
CA LEU A 253 -6.04 11.56 3.11
C LEU A 253 -4.75 10.84 2.69
N SER A 254 -3.63 11.19 3.33
CA SER A 254 -2.32 10.53 3.17
C SER A 254 -2.30 9.10 3.74
N ASP A 255 -2.87 8.86 4.93
CA ASP A 255 -3.24 7.54 5.47
C ASP A 255 -4.68 7.58 6.04
N ALA A 256 -5.29 6.43 6.28
CA ALA A 256 -6.72 6.30 6.57
C ALA A 256 -7.13 6.94 7.91
N ALA A 257 -8.33 7.52 7.97
CA ALA A 257 -8.93 8.01 9.21
C ALA A 257 -9.25 6.86 10.17
N VAL A 258 -8.79 6.94 11.42
CA VAL A 258 -8.87 5.89 12.43
C VAL A 258 -9.88 6.28 13.50
N PHE A 259 -10.92 5.47 13.70
CA PHE A 259 -11.92 5.75 14.73
C PHE A 259 -11.59 4.90 15.97
N SER A 260 -11.00 5.51 17.01
CA SER A 260 -10.56 4.85 18.26
C SER A 260 -11.16 5.53 19.48
N ASP A 261 -11.61 4.73 20.45
CA ASP A 261 -12.10 5.15 21.78
C ASP A 261 -13.27 6.15 21.83
N GLY A 262 -13.83 6.49 20.67
CA GLY A 262 -14.90 7.47 20.47
C GLY A 262 -14.50 8.59 19.49
N ASP A 263 -13.20 8.78 19.30
CA ASP A 263 -12.61 9.86 18.54
C ASP A 263 -12.17 9.48 17.12
N VAL A 264 -12.04 10.51 16.28
CA VAL A 264 -11.56 10.41 14.91
C VAL A 264 -10.13 10.93 14.84
N TRP A 265 -9.20 10.05 14.49
CA TRP A 265 -7.78 10.35 14.34
C TRP A 265 -7.43 10.41 12.87
N VAL A 266 -6.72 11.46 12.46
CA VAL A 266 -6.39 11.75 11.05
C VAL A 266 -4.91 12.08 10.91
N PRO A 267 -4.28 11.89 9.73
CA PRO A 267 -2.92 12.33 9.50
C PRO A 267 -2.74 13.83 9.78
N GLY A 268 -1.70 14.22 10.51
CA GLY A 268 -1.47 15.61 10.94
C GLY A 268 -1.37 16.61 9.78
N ASN A 269 -0.87 16.18 8.62
CA ASN A 269 -0.80 17.02 7.43
C ASN A 269 -2.19 17.42 6.91
N PHE A 270 -3.24 16.63 7.15
CA PHE A 270 -4.60 17.04 6.76
C PHE A 270 -4.99 18.39 7.36
N VAL A 271 -4.64 18.65 8.62
CA VAL A 271 -4.97 19.92 9.28
C VAL A 271 -4.14 21.06 8.66
N SER A 272 -2.84 20.85 8.45
CA SER A 272 -1.95 21.83 7.81
C SER A 272 -2.37 22.18 6.37
N ASP A 273 -2.77 21.16 5.60
CA ASP A 273 -3.04 21.26 4.16
C ASP A 273 -4.49 21.69 3.88
N TYR A 274 -5.46 21.27 4.71
CA TYR A 274 -6.90 21.43 4.48
C TYR A 274 -7.64 22.30 5.52
N MET A 275 -6.99 22.92 6.52
CA MET A 275 -7.64 23.89 7.43
C MET A 275 -6.94 25.25 7.45
N ASN A 276 -7.72 26.32 7.44
CA ASN A 276 -7.31 27.67 7.82
C ASN A 276 -7.37 27.83 9.36
N GLY A 277 -6.68 28.84 9.89
CA GLY A 277 -6.70 29.18 11.32
C GLY A 277 -5.99 28.22 12.28
N ILE A 278 -5.67 26.98 11.87
CA ILE A 278 -5.03 25.95 12.70
C ILE A 278 -3.64 25.57 12.16
N THR A 279 -2.63 25.49 13.04
CA THR A 279 -1.32 24.88 12.74
C THR A 279 -1.10 23.57 13.50
N VAL A 280 -0.20 22.73 12.98
CA VAL A 280 0.30 21.50 13.64
C VAL A 280 1.82 21.49 13.53
N ASP A 281 2.51 21.55 14.67
CA ASP A 281 3.96 21.74 14.74
C ASP A 281 4.62 20.67 15.65
N GLU A 282 5.57 19.90 15.11
CA GLU A 282 6.22 18.77 15.78
C GLU A 282 7.60 19.14 16.35
N ASP A 283 7.71 19.24 17.68
CA ASP A 283 9.01 19.37 18.35
C ASP A 283 9.69 18.00 18.49
N LYS A 284 10.45 17.66 17.44
CA LYS A 284 11.26 16.43 17.33
C LYS A 284 12.37 16.30 18.38
N ALA A 285 12.66 17.34 19.17
CA ALA A 285 13.62 17.29 20.28
C ALA A 285 12.93 17.13 21.65
N GLY A 286 11.70 17.63 21.80
CA GLY A 286 10.90 17.56 23.03
C GLY A 286 9.88 16.42 23.09
N GLY A 287 9.50 15.79 21.96
CA GLY A 287 8.46 14.77 21.92
C GLY A 287 7.04 15.35 22.02
N ASN A 288 6.87 16.62 21.66
CA ASN A 288 5.61 17.36 21.76
C ASN A 288 5.06 17.67 20.37
N VAL A 289 3.75 17.57 20.20
CA VAL A 289 3.01 18.03 19.03
C VAL A 289 2.14 19.21 19.46
N TYR A 290 2.41 20.39 18.92
CA TYR A 290 1.61 21.58 19.19
C TYR A 290 0.51 21.68 18.15
N ILE A 291 -0.73 21.88 18.61
CA ILE A 291 -1.86 22.24 17.74
C ILE A 291 -2.27 23.64 18.19
N THR A 292 -2.27 24.61 17.29
CA THR A 292 -2.46 26.03 17.66
C THR A 292 -3.53 26.67 16.81
N ARG A 293 -4.49 27.35 17.44
CA ARG A 293 -5.34 28.37 16.80
C ARG A 293 -4.83 29.74 17.22
N GLU A 294 -4.25 30.49 16.30
CA GLU A 294 -3.71 31.82 16.59
C GLU A 294 -4.83 32.87 16.69
N ARG A 295 -4.50 34.07 17.18
CA ARG A 295 -5.38 35.25 17.09
C ARG A 295 -5.08 36.01 15.80
N GLU A 296 -6.07 36.73 15.27
CA GLU A 296 -5.90 37.52 14.04
C GLU A 296 -4.77 38.54 14.13
N ASP A 297 -4.55 39.12 15.32
CA ASP A 297 -3.36 39.90 15.64
C ASP A 297 -2.54 39.20 16.74
N ALA A 298 -1.47 38.51 16.33
CA ALA A 298 -0.52 37.86 17.22
C ALA A 298 0.38 38.86 18.00
N SER A 299 0.23 40.17 17.81
CA SER A 299 0.93 41.22 18.55
C SER A 299 0.09 41.87 19.66
N ASP A 300 -1.17 41.46 19.82
CA ASP A 300 -2.03 41.91 20.93
C ASP A 300 -1.61 41.27 22.27
N GLU A 301 -0.84 42.01 23.07
CA GLU A 301 -0.40 41.61 24.42
C GLU A 301 -1.56 41.53 25.44
N ASP A 302 -2.69 42.21 25.22
CA ASP A 302 -3.84 42.21 26.15
C ASP A 302 -4.77 40.99 25.90
N GLY A 303 -4.79 40.45 24.67
CA GLY A 303 -5.49 39.21 24.33
C GLY A 303 -7.00 39.37 24.13
N ASP A 304 -7.42 40.53 23.63
CA ASP A 304 -8.80 40.88 23.25
C ASP A 304 -9.08 40.62 21.74
N ALA A 305 -8.06 40.54 20.88
CA ALA A 305 -8.20 40.21 19.46
C ALA A 305 -8.85 38.82 19.24
N PRO A 306 -9.79 38.66 18.28
CA PRO A 306 -10.46 37.38 18.06
C PRO A 306 -9.50 36.26 17.65
N LEU A 307 -9.92 35.02 17.89
CA LEU A 307 -9.24 33.85 17.32
C LEU A 307 -9.44 33.82 15.81
N ALA A 308 -8.39 33.46 15.09
CA ALA A 308 -8.42 33.33 13.64
C ALA A 308 -9.60 32.46 13.20
N GLU A 309 -10.26 32.90 12.13
CA GLU A 309 -11.32 32.16 11.46
C GLU A 309 -10.83 30.77 11.06
N VAL A 310 -11.69 29.76 11.19
CA VAL A 310 -11.38 28.38 10.83
C VAL A 310 -12.37 27.95 9.77
N SER A 311 -11.86 27.81 8.56
CA SER A 311 -12.54 27.25 7.39
C SER A 311 -11.71 26.09 6.84
N PHE A 312 -12.34 25.17 6.11
CA PHE A 312 -11.64 24.13 5.38
C PHE A 312 -11.12 24.69 4.06
N LYS A 313 -9.79 24.62 3.87
CA LYS A 313 -9.21 24.77 2.54
C LYS A 313 -9.71 23.59 1.71
N LEU A 314 -10.66 23.83 0.82
CA LEU A 314 -10.80 23.00 -0.36
C LEU A 314 -9.45 23.10 -1.09
N LYS A 315 -8.62 22.03 -1.06
CA LYS A 315 -7.37 21.98 -1.85
C LYS A 315 -7.81 22.26 -3.28
N ALA A 316 -7.41 23.41 -3.82
CA ALA A 316 -7.91 23.87 -5.09
C ALA A 316 -7.67 22.78 -6.13
N THR A 317 -8.75 22.17 -6.63
CA THR A 317 -8.72 21.45 -7.90
C THR A 317 -8.07 22.41 -8.87
N THR A 318 -6.92 22.06 -9.46
CA THR A 318 -6.15 22.98 -10.32
C THR A 318 -6.75 23.10 -11.73
N ALA A 319 -8.08 23.12 -11.78
CA ALA A 319 -8.93 23.69 -12.80
C ALA A 319 -9.62 24.90 -12.15
N PRO A 320 -9.36 26.15 -12.60
CA PRO A 320 -9.98 27.33 -12.02
C PRO A 320 -11.52 27.30 -12.15
N ASP A 321 -12.23 28.09 -11.34
CA ASP A 321 -13.69 28.18 -11.41
C ASP A 321 -14.13 28.52 -12.84
N PRO A 322 -14.94 27.67 -13.51
CA PRO A 322 -15.30 27.87 -14.92
C PRO A 322 -16.30 29.02 -15.15
N THR A 323 -16.69 29.74 -14.09
CA THR A 323 -17.56 30.91 -14.13
C THR A 323 -16.89 32.21 -13.71
N GLU A 324 -15.71 32.17 -13.09
CA GLU A 324 -14.90 33.36 -12.84
C GLU A 324 -13.97 33.61 -14.05
N PRO A 325 -14.01 34.79 -14.69
CA PRO A 325 -13.02 35.13 -15.70
C PRO A 325 -11.63 35.18 -15.03
N PRO A 326 -10.55 34.73 -15.69
CA PRO A 326 -9.22 34.81 -15.09
C PRO A 326 -8.92 36.26 -14.74
N GLU A 327 -8.70 36.53 -13.45
CA GLU A 327 -8.19 37.82 -13.01
C GLU A 327 -6.81 38.03 -13.67
N ASP A 328 -6.47 39.28 -14.02
CA ASP A 328 -5.26 39.63 -14.78
C ASP A 328 -3.99 39.48 -13.90
N ALA A 329 -3.69 38.25 -13.48
CA ALA A 329 -2.59 37.86 -12.62
C ALA A 329 -1.26 37.95 -13.37
N GLU A 330 -0.74 39.19 -13.52
CA GLU A 330 0.60 39.44 -14.02
C GLU A 330 1.65 38.69 -13.17
N ILE A 331 2.12 37.53 -13.65
CA ILE A 331 3.22 36.77 -13.02
C ILE A 331 4.53 37.57 -13.18
N THR A 332 4.69 38.52 -12.27
CA THR A 332 5.75 39.54 -12.18
C THR A 332 6.84 39.17 -11.17
N GLY A 333 6.63 38.10 -10.39
CA GLY A 333 7.66 37.54 -9.52
C GLY A 333 8.76 36.80 -10.29
N ASP A 334 9.94 36.71 -9.68
CA ASP A 334 10.95 35.74 -10.11
C ASP A 334 10.46 34.30 -9.83
N MET A 335 10.90 33.36 -10.67
CA MET A 335 10.61 31.93 -10.47
C MET A 335 11.17 31.46 -9.11
N PRO A 336 10.38 30.74 -8.29
CA PRO A 336 10.77 30.37 -6.92
C PRO A 336 12.00 29.44 -6.89
N GLU A 337 12.72 29.43 -5.76
CA GLU A 337 13.85 28.52 -5.55
C GLU A 337 13.37 27.06 -5.50
N VAL A 338 13.52 26.36 -6.61
CA VAL A 338 13.25 24.92 -6.69
C VAL A 338 14.34 24.15 -5.96
N ARG A 339 13.95 23.44 -4.91
CA ARG A 339 14.80 22.51 -4.16
C ARG A 339 14.44 21.06 -4.52
N PHE A 340 15.45 20.21 -4.52
CA PHE A 340 15.36 18.78 -4.79
C PHE A 340 15.99 17.99 -3.64
N THR A 341 15.46 16.80 -3.38
CA THR A 341 15.98 15.80 -2.44
C THR A 341 17.27 15.17 -2.98
N THR A 342 17.38 15.08 -4.31
CA THR A 342 18.54 14.53 -5.03
C THR A 342 19.44 15.60 -5.64
N ASP A 343 20.73 15.29 -5.82
CA ASP A 343 21.67 16.18 -6.53
C ASP A 343 21.42 16.14 -8.04
N LEU A 344 20.56 17.05 -8.50
CA LEU A 344 20.26 17.27 -9.92
C LEU A 344 21.06 18.42 -10.55
N SER A 345 22.15 18.87 -9.91
CA SER A 345 22.96 20.01 -10.40
C SER A 345 23.52 19.79 -11.83
N ALA A 346 23.86 18.55 -12.18
CA ALA A 346 24.28 18.17 -13.53
C ALA A 346 23.16 18.26 -14.59
N TYR A 347 21.90 18.24 -14.16
CA TYR A 347 20.70 18.24 -14.99
C TYR A 347 20.06 19.63 -15.14
N GLU A 348 20.43 20.61 -14.32
CA GLU A 348 19.88 21.97 -14.30
C GLU A 348 19.79 22.62 -15.69
N LYS A 349 20.88 22.54 -16.46
CA LYS A 349 20.99 23.06 -17.83
C LYS A 349 20.03 22.42 -18.85
N TYR A 350 19.41 21.28 -18.52
CA TYR A 350 18.43 20.59 -19.35
C TYR A 350 17.00 20.87 -18.89
N MET A 351 16.76 20.95 -17.57
CA MET A 351 15.47 21.36 -17.01
C MET A 351 15.15 22.83 -17.32
N ASN A 352 16.16 23.70 -17.24
CA ASN A 352 16.06 25.14 -17.45
C ASN A 352 17.05 25.61 -18.54
N PRO A 353 16.80 25.26 -19.81
CA PRO A 353 17.72 25.55 -20.92
C PRO A 353 17.65 27.04 -21.32
N LYS A 354 18.81 27.63 -21.67
CA LYS A 354 18.90 29.06 -22.04
C LYS A 354 18.20 29.43 -23.36
N ASN A 355 17.86 28.43 -24.16
CA ASN A 355 17.10 28.52 -25.41
C ASN A 355 15.70 27.90 -25.24
N ALA A 356 15.04 28.15 -24.10
CA ALA A 356 13.72 27.59 -23.76
C ALA A 356 12.69 27.77 -24.89
N ASP A 357 12.70 28.93 -25.56
CA ASP A 357 11.83 29.29 -26.68
C ASP A 357 11.86 28.27 -27.84
N GLU A 358 12.97 27.56 -28.04
CA GLU A 358 13.09 26.50 -29.06
C GLU A 358 12.16 25.30 -28.79
N TYR A 359 11.74 25.13 -27.54
CA TYR A 359 10.87 24.06 -27.07
C TYR A 359 9.41 24.51 -26.92
N LEU A 360 9.09 25.77 -27.25
CA LEU A 360 7.73 26.33 -27.23
C LEU A 360 6.93 26.11 -28.54
N VAL A 361 7.34 25.17 -29.39
CA VAL A 361 6.61 24.87 -30.64
C VAL A 361 5.21 24.33 -30.36
N LEU A 362 4.19 25.01 -30.89
CA LEU A 362 2.79 24.62 -30.76
C LEU A 362 2.39 23.64 -31.89
N VAL A 363 1.93 22.44 -31.54
CA VAL A 363 1.48 21.41 -32.49
C VAL A 363 0.14 20.85 -32.01
N ASN A 364 -0.94 21.10 -32.75
CA ASN A 364 -2.29 20.78 -32.29
C ASN A 364 -3.27 20.63 -33.46
N LYS A 365 -4.58 20.75 -33.22
CA LYS A 365 -5.60 20.57 -34.27
C LYS A 365 -5.52 21.61 -35.40
N THR A 366 -4.91 22.78 -35.19
CA THR A 366 -4.69 23.81 -36.23
C THR A 366 -3.24 23.83 -36.73
N ASN A 367 -2.25 23.82 -35.83
CA ASN A 367 -0.82 23.92 -36.12
C ASN A 367 -0.17 22.54 -36.37
N SER A 368 0.70 22.42 -37.38
CA SER A 368 1.32 21.15 -37.76
C SER A 368 2.80 21.27 -38.13
N VAL A 369 3.59 20.24 -37.79
CA VAL A 369 4.92 20.03 -38.35
C VAL A 369 4.86 19.41 -39.75
N ASP A 370 5.91 19.62 -40.54
CA ASP A 370 6.08 19.04 -41.87
C ASP A 370 6.17 17.50 -41.86
N ALA A 371 5.91 16.88 -43.01
CA ALA A 371 5.83 15.42 -43.13
C ALA A 371 7.18 14.70 -42.98
N ASP A 372 8.28 15.39 -43.26
CA ASP A 372 9.67 14.95 -43.09
C ASP A 372 10.33 15.51 -41.81
N TYR A 373 9.56 16.16 -40.91
CA TYR A 373 10.08 16.64 -39.64
C TYR A 373 10.50 15.49 -38.71
N VAL A 374 11.81 15.42 -38.43
CA VAL A 374 12.43 14.52 -37.47
C VAL A 374 13.47 15.32 -36.67
N PRO A 375 13.36 15.42 -35.33
CA PRO A 375 14.38 16.08 -34.54
C PRO A 375 15.75 15.38 -34.68
N SER A 376 16.80 16.16 -34.91
CA SER A 376 18.15 15.63 -35.15
C SER A 376 18.87 15.11 -33.90
N ASP A 377 18.31 15.41 -32.72
CA ASP A 377 18.84 15.18 -31.38
C ASP A 377 18.02 14.15 -30.57
N LEU A 378 17.32 13.23 -31.25
CA LEU A 378 16.57 12.15 -30.60
C LEU A 378 17.49 11.13 -29.92
N VAL A 379 17.41 11.04 -28.59
CA VAL A 379 18.09 10.04 -27.75
C VAL A 379 17.11 9.05 -27.12
N ASN A 380 17.61 7.89 -26.70
CA ASN A 380 16.81 6.89 -25.98
C ASN A 380 16.50 7.36 -24.55
N ILE A 381 15.27 7.12 -24.09
CA ILE A 381 14.84 7.38 -22.71
C ILE A 381 15.12 6.15 -21.85
N ALA A 382 15.76 6.34 -20.69
CA ALA A 382 16.13 5.24 -19.80
C ALA A 382 14.90 4.50 -19.25
N ASN A 383 13.93 5.24 -18.71
CA ASN A 383 12.72 4.72 -18.07
C ASN A 383 11.61 4.34 -19.07
N THR A 384 11.98 3.78 -20.23
CA THR A 384 10.99 3.16 -21.14
C THR A 384 10.39 1.91 -20.47
N ARG A 385 9.08 1.74 -20.55
CA ARG A 385 8.39 0.55 -20.01
C ARG A 385 8.84 -0.74 -20.68
N ASP A 386 9.25 -1.74 -19.90
CA ASP A 386 9.65 -3.07 -20.38
C ASP A 386 8.44 -4.00 -20.56
N ASP A 387 7.54 -3.63 -21.48
CA ASP A 387 6.39 -4.44 -21.91
C ASP A 387 6.60 -5.07 -23.31
N GLY A 388 7.84 -5.13 -23.77
CA GLY A 388 8.23 -5.62 -25.10
C GLY A 388 8.07 -4.59 -26.23
N ARG A 389 7.70 -3.33 -25.94
CA ARG A 389 7.74 -2.22 -26.90
C ARG A 389 9.19 -1.82 -27.20
N ALA A 390 9.39 -1.11 -28.31
CA ALA A 390 10.69 -0.53 -28.64
C ALA A 390 11.04 0.61 -27.66
N THR A 391 12.34 0.79 -27.37
CA THR A 391 12.85 1.88 -26.54
C THR A 391 12.34 3.23 -27.05
N GLN A 392 11.72 4.01 -26.17
CA GLN A 392 11.16 5.32 -26.52
C GLN A 392 12.26 6.38 -26.61
N ARG A 393 11.98 7.46 -27.35
CA ARG A 393 12.96 8.51 -27.66
C ARG A 393 12.36 9.91 -27.51
N MET A 394 13.19 10.87 -27.14
CA MET A 394 12.87 12.31 -27.06
C MET A 394 14.10 13.13 -27.48
N ARG A 395 13.92 14.43 -27.76
CA ARG A 395 15.04 15.37 -27.94
C ARG A 395 15.94 15.36 -26.69
N GLU A 396 17.27 15.42 -26.84
CA GLU A 396 18.22 15.23 -25.73
C GLU A 396 17.87 16.05 -24.49
N VAL A 397 17.53 17.34 -24.66
CA VAL A 397 17.19 18.24 -23.55
C VAL A 397 15.98 17.75 -22.76
N ALA A 398 14.89 17.42 -23.44
CA ALA A 398 13.68 16.90 -22.81
C ALA A 398 13.89 15.50 -22.21
N ALA A 399 14.67 14.63 -22.87
CA ALA A 399 15.03 13.31 -22.35
C ALA A 399 15.86 13.42 -21.05
N LYS A 400 16.79 14.38 -20.96
CA LYS A 400 17.61 14.61 -19.76
C LYS A 400 16.85 15.31 -18.64
N ALA A 401 15.91 16.20 -18.97
CA ALA A 401 14.96 16.72 -17.99
C ALA A 401 14.06 15.60 -17.43
N LEU A 402 13.65 14.64 -18.26
CA LEU A 402 12.85 13.48 -17.85
C LEU A 402 13.64 12.49 -16.99
N ASP A 403 14.92 12.22 -17.32
CA ASP A 403 15.82 11.45 -16.44
C ASP A 403 15.87 12.08 -15.02
N ALA A 404 15.98 13.41 -14.94
CA ALA A 404 16.03 14.15 -13.67
C ALA A 404 14.71 14.04 -12.89
N MET A 405 13.57 14.13 -13.59
CA MET A 405 12.24 13.92 -12.99
C MET A 405 12.11 12.52 -12.41
N PHE A 406 12.53 11.48 -13.13
CA PHE A 406 12.51 10.11 -12.61
C PHE A 406 13.45 9.89 -11.42
N ILE A 407 14.61 10.53 -11.37
CA ILE A 407 15.53 10.42 -10.22
C ILE A 407 14.87 10.96 -8.94
N GLU A 408 14.23 12.13 -9.01
CA GLU A 408 13.52 12.70 -7.85
C GLU A 408 12.24 11.91 -7.51
N MET A 409 11.47 11.52 -8.52
CA MET A 409 10.26 10.71 -8.37
C MET A 409 10.54 9.36 -7.68
N TYR A 410 11.68 8.73 -7.99
CA TYR A 410 12.14 7.51 -7.34
C TYR A 410 12.68 7.75 -5.93
N ALA A 411 13.26 8.92 -5.64
CA ALA A 411 13.64 9.31 -4.28
C ALA A 411 12.42 9.59 -3.39
N ALA A 412 11.32 10.08 -3.98
CA ALA A 412 10.01 10.22 -3.33
C ALA A 412 9.20 8.91 -3.25
N GLY A 413 9.72 7.79 -3.79
CA GLY A 413 9.16 6.44 -3.65
C GLY A 413 8.34 5.90 -4.83
N TYR A 414 7.94 6.76 -5.78
CA TYR A 414 7.07 6.42 -6.92
C TYR A 414 7.84 5.69 -8.03
N THR A 415 8.17 4.41 -7.78
CA THR A 415 9.13 3.62 -8.56
C THR A 415 8.54 2.82 -9.73
N ASP A 416 7.22 2.90 -9.96
CA ASP A 416 6.46 2.08 -10.92
C ASP A 416 6.02 2.83 -12.19
N VAL A 417 6.03 4.17 -12.18
CA VAL A 417 5.76 4.98 -13.38
C VAL A 417 6.85 4.77 -14.44
N SER A 418 6.43 4.66 -15.70
CA SER A 418 7.30 4.46 -16.85
C SER A 418 6.76 5.12 -18.12
N VAL A 419 7.66 5.35 -19.09
CA VAL A 419 7.31 5.94 -20.39
C VAL A 419 6.78 4.87 -21.32
N THR A 420 5.54 5.00 -21.78
CA THR A 420 4.90 4.00 -22.67
C THR A 420 4.88 4.44 -24.13
N SER A 421 4.94 5.73 -24.41
CA SER A 421 5.06 6.31 -25.75
C SER A 421 5.70 7.70 -25.67
N ALA A 422 6.59 8.03 -26.61
CA ALA A 422 7.21 9.36 -26.72
C ALA A 422 7.33 9.76 -28.20
N TYR A 423 8.52 9.94 -28.78
CA TYR A 423 8.64 10.31 -30.19
C TYR A 423 7.95 9.33 -31.15
N ARG A 424 7.04 9.85 -31.98
CA ARG A 424 6.36 9.14 -33.07
C ARG A 424 6.70 9.83 -34.40
N SER A 425 7.02 9.07 -35.45
CA SER A 425 7.20 9.64 -36.79
C SER A 425 5.85 9.97 -37.46
N TYR A 426 5.88 10.80 -38.51
CA TYR A 426 4.70 11.16 -39.30
C TYR A 426 3.99 9.91 -39.85
N GLU A 427 4.75 8.93 -40.37
CA GLU A 427 4.20 7.69 -40.93
C GLU A 427 3.60 6.79 -39.85
N TYR A 428 4.23 6.69 -38.68
CA TYR A 428 3.68 5.90 -37.56
C TYR A 428 2.38 6.54 -37.03
N GLN A 429 2.35 7.87 -36.90
CA GLN A 429 1.12 8.59 -36.54
C GLN A 429 0.03 8.41 -37.59
N GLY A 430 0.39 8.40 -38.88
CA GLY A 430 -0.54 8.11 -39.97
C GLY A 430 -1.09 6.69 -39.95
N GLN A 431 -0.27 5.68 -39.61
CA GLN A 431 -0.73 4.30 -39.43
C GLN A 431 -1.70 4.20 -38.23
N LEU A 432 -1.34 4.80 -37.09
CA LEU A 432 -2.15 4.78 -35.88
C LEU A 432 -3.51 5.46 -36.09
N TYR A 433 -3.52 6.68 -36.65
CA TYR A 433 -4.74 7.43 -36.96
C TYR A 433 -5.66 6.63 -37.90
N ASN A 434 -5.13 6.06 -38.99
CA ASN A 434 -5.92 5.26 -39.92
C ASN A 434 -6.51 4.00 -39.27
N ASN A 435 -5.82 3.38 -38.31
CA ASN A 435 -6.35 2.25 -37.54
C ASN A 435 -7.53 2.67 -36.65
N TYR A 436 -7.45 3.83 -35.98
CA TYR A 436 -8.58 4.36 -35.20
C TYR A 436 -9.77 4.76 -36.07
N VAL A 437 -9.53 5.41 -37.22
CA VAL A 437 -10.60 5.72 -38.20
C VAL A 437 -11.29 4.44 -38.69
N ALA A 438 -10.54 3.35 -38.91
CA ALA A 438 -11.09 2.07 -39.33
C ALA A 438 -11.90 1.33 -38.24
N ASN A 439 -11.56 1.52 -36.96
CA ASN A 439 -12.19 0.85 -35.83
C ASN A 439 -13.39 1.63 -35.25
N SER A 440 -13.27 2.96 -35.16
CA SER A 440 -14.21 3.84 -34.44
C SER A 440 -14.93 4.86 -35.34
N GLY A 441 -14.53 4.97 -36.61
CA GLY A 441 -14.99 6.04 -37.51
C GLY A 441 -14.20 7.34 -37.34
N GLN A 442 -14.22 8.19 -38.37
CA GLN A 442 -13.36 9.37 -38.42
C GLN A 442 -13.74 10.44 -37.38
N GLU A 443 -15.02 10.66 -37.15
CA GLU A 443 -15.53 11.68 -36.22
C GLU A 443 -15.08 11.40 -34.78
N ALA A 444 -15.19 10.13 -34.33
CA ALA A 444 -14.65 9.71 -33.03
C ALA A 444 -13.11 9.74 -33.01
N ALA A 445 -12.44 9.23 -34.05
CA ALA A 445 -10.98 9.27 -34.11
C ALA A 445 -10.42 10.71 -34.07
N ASP A 446 -11.16 11.69 -34.60
CA ASP A 446 -10.79 13.10 -34.58
C ASP A 446 -10.93 13.76 -33.18
N THR A 447 -11.52 13.10 -32.17
CA THR A 447 -11.52 13.62 -30.78
C THR A 447 -10.25 13.23 -30.00
N PHE A 448 -9.85 11.95 -30.08
CA PHE A 448 -8.76 11.39 -29.27
C PHE A 448 -7.49 11.00 -30.06
N SER A 449 -7.46 11.16 -31.39
CA SER A 449 -6.29 10.83 -32.20
C SER A 449 -5.88 11.97 -33.13
N ALA A 450 -4.71 12.53 -32.86
CA ALA A 450 -4.07 13.49 -33.73
C ALA A 450 -3.88 12.94 -35.16
N LYS A 451 -4.18 13.77 -36.17
CA LYS A 451 -3.79 13.51 -37.57
C LYS A 451 -2.26 13.57 -37.70
N PRO A 452 -1.64 12.86 -38.67
CA PRO A 452 -0.21 12.99 -38.91
C PRO A 452 0.15 14.42 -39.30
N GLY A 453 1.24 14.93 -38.71
CA GLY A 453 1.62 16.35 -38.71
C GLY A 453 1.12 17.11 -37.47
N LYS A 454 0.07 16.63 -36.80
CA LYS A 454 -0.68 17.35 -35.74
C LYS A 454 -0.59 16.69 -34.35
N SER A 455 0.38 15.79 -34.17
CA SER A 455 0.66 15.12 -32.90
C SER A 455 1.92 15.68 -32.26
N GLU A 456 1.84 16.12 -31.00
CA GLU A 456 3.02 16.65 -30.28
C GLU A 456 4.15 15.62 -30.18
N HIS A 457 3.84 14.33 -30.22
CA HIS A 457 4.82 13.25 -30.29
C HIS A 457 5.82 13.38 -31.46
N GLN A 458 5.46 14.09 -32.54
CA GLN A 458 6.37 14.33 -33.66
C GLN A 458 7.45 15.37 -33.32
N THR A 459 7.24 16.23 -32.32
CA THR A 459 8.25 17.17 -31.80
C THR A 459 9.38 16.46 -31.04
N GLY A 460 9.11 15.26 -30.51
CA GLY A 460 10.00 14.58 -29.56
C GLY A 460 10.12 15.28 -28.21
N LEU A 461 9.20 16.19 -27.85
CA LEU A 461 9.20 16.94 -26.59
C LEU A 461 8.18 16.43 -25.55
N CYS A 462 7.34 15.46 -25.87
CA CYS A 462 6.36 14.89 -24.92
C CYS A 462 6.50 13.38 -24.73
N ALA A 463 5.96 12.91 -23.61
CA ALA A 463 5.92 11.50 -23.22
C ALA A 463 4.59 11.16 -22.53
N ASP A 464 4.10 9.95 -22.81
CA ASP A 464 2.99 9.31 -22.11
C ASP A 464 3.56 8.55 -20.90
N LEU A 465 3.32 9.08 -19.69
CA LEU A 465 3.82 8.59 -18.40
C LEU A 465 2.67 8.00 -17.59
N HIS A 466 2.80 6.76 -17.11
CA HIS A 466 1.90 6.18 -16.10
C HIS A 466 2.47 4.87 -15.53
N ASN A 467 1.91 4.39 -14.41
CA ASN A 467 2.12 3.05 -13.87
C ASN A 467 1.08 2.02 -14.39
N LEU A 468 -0.11 2.48 -14.81
CA LEU A 468 -1.22 1.64 -15.27
C LEU A 468 -0.87 0.71 -16.46
N PRO A 469 -1.64 -0.39 -16.70
CA PRO A 469 -1.45 -1.27 -17.86
C PRO A 469 -1.51 -0.55 -19.22
N SER A 470 -2.34 0.48 -19.33
CA SER A 470 -2.51 1.34 -20.51
C SER A 470 -2.90 2.76 -20.09
N ALA A 471 -2.58 3.74 -20.92
CA ALA A 471 -3.06 5.11 -20.78
C ALA A 471 -4.59 5.13 -20.59
N SER A 472 -5.04 5.84 -19.56
CA SER A 472 -6.44 5.89 -19.11
C SER A 472 -6.61 7.10 -18.19
N THR A 473 -7.80 7.70 -18.16
CA THR A 473 -8.09 8.82 -17.25
C THR A 473 -8.01 8.41 -15.79
N ALA A 474 -8.18 7.12 -15.48
CA ALA A 474 -7.96 6.55 -14.15
C ALA A 474 -6.50 6.65 -13.64
N PHE A 475 -5.54 7.13 -14.45
CA PHE A 475 -4.24 7.51 -13.91
C PHE A 475 -4.34 8.75 -13.00
N ALA A 476 -5.39 9.57 -13.15
CA ALA A 476 -5.66 10.69 -12.24
C ALA A 476 -5.93 10.24 -10.79
N ASP A 477 -6.38 9.00 -10.60
CA ASP A 477 -6.70 8.40 -9.30
C ASP A 477 -5.45 7.83 -8.57
N GLU A 478 -4.28 7.86 -9.22
CA GLU A 478 -3.03 7.26 -8.75
C GLU A 478 -2.14 8.31 -8.05
N GLU A 479 -1.53 7.96 -6.92
CA GLU A 479 -0.68 8.87 -6.11
C GLU A 479 0.52 9.42 -6.90
N ALA A 480 0.96 8.69 -7.91
CA ALA A 480 2.03 9.09 -8.80
C ALA A 480 1.62 10.20 -9.80
N TYR A 481 0.33 10.36 -10.10
CA TYR A 481 -0.20 11.49 -10.87
C TYR A 481 -0.31 12.76 -10.01
N GLU A 482 -0.70 12.64 -8.74
CA GLU A 482 -0.68 13.78 -7.80
C GLU A 482 0.75 14.32 -7.68
N TRP A 483 1.75 13.45 -7.49
CA TRP A 483 3.16 13.86 -7.49
C TRP A 483 3.56 14.55 -8.80
N LEU A 484 3.21 13.98 -9.96
CA LEU A 484 3.55 14.60 -11.26
C LEU A 484 2.87 15.96 -11.44
N SER A 485 1.63 16.14 -10.97
CA SER A 485 0.89 17.40 -11.08
C SER A 485 1.59 18.51 -10.29
N GLU A 486 1.99 18.24 -9.06
CA GLU A 486 2.67 19.21 -8.17
C GLU A 486 4.16 19.44 -8.52
N ASN A 487 4.80 18.52 -9.25
CA ASN A 487 6.26 18.50 -9.44
C ASN A 487 6.75 18.60 -10.89
N ALA A 488 5.98 18.23 -11.92
CA ALA A 488 6.48 18.15 -13.31
C ALA A 488 7.04 19.49 -13.83
N TRP A 489 6.46 20.61 -13.41
CA TRP A 489 6.91 21.95 -13.80
C TRP A 489 8.34 22.25 -13.33
N LYS A 490 8.77 21.68 -12.20
CA LYS A 490 10.13 21.80 -11.63
C LYS A 490 11.19 21.22 -12.56
N PHE A 491 10.80 20.30 -13.44
CA PHE A 491 11.66 19.67 -14.46
C PHE A 491 11.46 20.28 -15.86
N GLY A 492 10.54 21.23 -16.02
CA GLY A 492 10.20 21.83 -17.30
C GLY A 492 9.11 21.13 -18.09
N PHE A 493 8.30 20.29 -17.44
CA PHE A 493 7.15 19.60 -18.02
C PHE A 493 5.82 20.22 -17.58
N ILE A 494 4.83 20.21 -18.46
CA ILE A 494 3.43 20.54 -18.16
C ILE A 494 2.54 19.34 -18.43
N LEU A 495 1.43 19.20 -17.69
CA LEU A 495 0.29 18.41 -18.13
C LEU A 495 -0.26 19.08 -19.40
N ARG A 496 -0.27 18.37 -20.53
CA ARG A 496 -0.50 19.03 -21.83
C ARG A 496 -1.96 19.27 -22.16
N PHE A 497 -2.83 18.39 -21.66
CA PHE A 497 -4.27 18.39 -21.89
C PHE A 497 -5.01 18.27 -20.55
N PRO A 498 -5.10 19.37 -19.77
CA PRO A 498 -5.98 19.45 -18.58
C PRO A 498 -7.45 19.27 -18.95
N GLU A 499 -8.27 18.88 -17.96
CA GLU A 499 -9.68 18.55 -18.18
C GLU A 499 -10.54 19.76 -18.59
N ASP A 500 -10.38 20.88 -17.88
CA ASP A 500 -11.05 22.16 -18.14
C ASP A 500 -10.63 22.80 -19.48
N LYS A 501 -9.40 22.55 -19.94
CA LYS A 501 -8.84 23.11 -21.18
C LYS A 501 -9.22 22.33 -22.45
N THR A 502 -10.19 21.41 -22.37
CA THR A 502 -10.64 20.58 -23.50
C THR A 502 -11.05 21.41 -24.74
N GLU A 503 -11.81 22.51 -24.55
CA GLU A 503 -12.26 23.37 -25.65
C GLU A 503 -11.12 24.21 -26.29
N ILE A 504 -10.05 24.48 -25.55
CA ILE A 504 -8.94 25.35 -26.00
C ILE A 504 -7.85 24.52 -26.69
N THR A 505 -7.44 23.40 -26.09
CA THR A 505 -6.48 22.45 -26.67
C THR A 505 -7.10 21.65 -27.81
N GLY A 506 -8.42 21.43 -27.74
CA GLY A 506 -9.20 20.59 -28.63
C GLY A 506 -9.03 19.08 -28.38
N TYR A 507 -8.32 18.64 -27.34
CA TYR A 507 -8.18 17.23 -26.97
C TYR A 507 -8.86 16.97 -25.61
N MET A 508 -9.27 15.72 -25.38
CA MET A 508 -9.79 15.31 -24.07
C MET A 508 -8.70 15.33 -22.99
N TYR A 509 -9.11 15.27 -21.72
CA TYR A 509 -8.22 15.07 -20.58
C TYR A 509 -7.28 13.86 -20.79
N GLU A 510 -5.97 14.11 -20.74
CA GLU A 510 -4.93 13.07 -20.82
C GLU A 510 -3.95 13.19 -19.64
N PRO A 511 -4.31 12.71 -18.42
CA PRO A 511 -3.44 12.79 -17.22
C PRO A 511 -2.07 12.12 -17.38
N TRP A 512 -1.90 11.27 -18.39
CA TRP A 512 -0.61 10.64 -18.72
C TRP A 512 0.31 11.52 -19.59
N HIS A 513 -0.19 12.57 -20.26
CA HIS A 513 0.54 13.22 -21.34
C HIS A 513 1.28 14.48 -20.88
N TYR A 514 2.60 14.35 -20.70
CA TYR A 514 3.46 15.44 -20.24
C TYR A 514 4.34 16.00 -21.36
N ARG A 515 4.31 17.32 -21.52
CA ARG A 515 5.02 18.07 -22.57
C ARG A 515 6.14 18.93 -21.98
N PHE A 516 7.36 18.79 -22.50
CA PHE A 516 8.49 19.64 -22.16
C PHE A 516 8.41 21.02 -22.85
N VAL A 517 8.57 22.06 -22.04
CA VAL A 517 8.65 23.48 -22.44
C VAL A 517 9.80 24.24 -21.77
N GLY A 518 10.52 23.60 -20.82
CA GLY A 518 11.55 24.22 -19.98
C GLY A 518 10.97 24.90 -18.73
N ARG A 519 11.72 24.87 -17.62
CA ARG A 519 11.22 25.21 -16.27
C ARG A 519 10.51 26.56 -16.18
N ASN A 520 11.05 27.63 -16.77
CA ASN A 520 10.45 28.96 -16.63
C ASN A 520 9.05 29.03 -17.27
N ALA A 521 8.87 28.47 -18.47
CA ALA A 521 7.56 28.38 -19.12
C ALA A 521 6.64 27.42 -18.38
N ALA A 522 7.14 26.24 -17.97
CA ALA A 522 6.33 25.26 -17.24
C ALA A 522 5.83 25.80 -15.91
N TRP A 523 6.67 26.54 -15.17
CA TRP A 523 6.28 27.23 -13.94
C TRP A 523 5.17 28.24 -14.19
N LYS A 524 5.29 29.13 -15.18
CA LYS A 524 4.25 30.12 -15.52
C LYS A 524 2.93 29.45 -15.90
N ILE A 525 2.99 28.44 -16.76
CA ILE A 525 1.81 27.68 -17.21
C ILE A 525 1.09 27.02 -16.02
N HIS A 526 1.86 26.36 -15.14
CA HIS A 526 1.34 25.74 -13.91
C HIS A 526 0.74 26.78 -12.95
N SER A 527 1.48 27.85 -12.61
CA SER A 527 1.03 28.87 -11.66
C SER A 527 -0.12 29.75 -12.14
N ALA A 528 -0.38 29.81 -13.45
CA ALA A 528 -1.52 30.51 -14.04
C ALA A 528 -2.72 29.59 -14.37
N GLY A 529 -2.64 28.27 -14.12
CA GLY A 529 -3.68 27.32 -14.55
C GLY A 529 -3.92 27.33 -16.07
N MET A 530 -2.88 27.53 -16.86
CA MET A 530 -2.95 27.66 -18.32
C MET A 530 -2.69 26.34 -19.05
N CYS A 531 -3.12 26.25 -20.31
CA CYS A 531 -2.56 25.35 -21.31
C CYS A 531 -1.57 26.07 -22.23
N LEU A 532 -0.82 25.31 -23.03
CA LEU A 532 0.18 25.86 -23.97
C LEU A 532 -0.46 26.77 -25.04
N GLU A 533 -1.73 26.54 -25.39
CA GLU A 533 -2.50 27.41 -26.29
C GLU A 533 -2.88 28.77 -25.67
N GLU A 534 -2.87 28.94 -24.35
CA GLU A 534 -3.08 30.23 -23.69
C GLU A 534 -1.74 30.98 -23.59
N TYR A 535 -0.73 30.35 -22.97
CA TYR A 535 0.61 30.91 -22.75
C TYR A 535 1.37 31.38 -24.00
N LEU A 536 0.95 30.98 -25.21
CA LEU A 536 1.54 31.41 -26.49
C LEU A 536 0.70 32.45 -27.24
N LYS A 537 -0.31 33.04 -26.60
CA LYS A 537 -1.07 34.22 -27.07
C LYS A 537 -0.65 35.52 -26.39
N ASP A 538 -0.10 35.40 -25.18
CA ASP A 538 0.35 36.48 -24.30
C ASP A 538 1.82 36.87 -24.59
#